data_AF-A0A3M4SPN8-F1
#
_entry.id   AF-A0A3M4SPN8-F1
#
_cell.length_a   1.000
_cell.length_b   1.000
_cell.length_c   1.000
_cell.angle_alpha   90.00
_cell.angle_beta   90.00
_cell.angle_gamma   90.00
#
_symmetry.space_group_name_H-M   'P 1'
#
loop_
_entity.id
_entity.type
_entity.pdbx_description
1 polymer ?
#
loop_
_entity_poly.entity_id
_entity_poly.type
_entity_poly.pdbx_seq_one_letter_code
_entity_poly.pdbx_strand_id
1 'polypeptide(L)'
;MSAVSAQWPHKKPILIDPSKKKGIAVFLVLIAVLTVFTLKGDDMIKYYVDSHNRDVLHPQMAQLAAQGKSDAVVWMMLNDPAFRSDSNFEILKAAAETGNPQSMFLYSNVLKYQKNEQGAAEYMARAAAEGYPDAVLALSKDALR
;
A
#
# COMPACT_ATOMS: atom_id res chain seq x y z
N MET A 1 -25.05 -57.67 -63.02
CA MET A 1 -24.49 -57.51 -61.66
C MET A 1 -24.57 -56.03 -61.31
N SER A 2 -25.63 -55.61 -60.61
CA SER A 2 -25.84 -54.20 -60.25
C SER A 2 -25.31 -54.00 -58.83
N ALA A 3 -24.27 -53.19 -58.67
CA ALA A 3 -23.65 -52.94 -57.38
C ALA A 3 -24.61 -52.12 -56.49
N VAL A 4 -25.06 -52.73 -55.39
CA VAL A 4 -25.76 -52.05 -54.30
C VAL A 4 -24.74 -51.19 -53.57
N SER A 5 -24.81 -49.87 -53.72
CA SER A 5 -23.96 -48.94 -52.98
C SER A 5 -24.39 -48.95 -51.50
N ALA A 6 -23.58 -49.55 -50.63
CA ALA A 6 -23.79 -49.50 -49.19
C ALA A 6 -23.61 -48.05 -48.70
N GLN A 7 -24.71 -47.41 -48.29
CA GLN A 7 -24.70 -46.07 -47.74
C GLN A 7 -24.02 -46.09 -46.37
N TRP A 8 -22.88 -45.39 -46.24
CA TRP A 8 -22.08 -45.35 -45.02
C TRP A 8 -22.91 -44.85 -43.83
N PRO A 9 -22.79 -45.43 -42.62
CA PRO A 9 -23.49 -44.95 -41.45
C PRO A 9 -22.91 -43.58 -41.04
N HIS A 10 -23.55 -42.51 -41.50
CA HIS A 10 -23.20 -41.17 -41.08
C HIS A 10 -23.39 -41.06 -39.56
N LYS A 11 -22.34 -40.64 -38.83
CA LYS A 11 -22.43 -40.36 -37.40
C LYS A 11 -23.58 -39.37 -37.18
N LYS A 12 -24.48 -39.68 -36.23
CA LYS A 12 -25.60 -38.80 -35.89
C LYS A 12 -25.09 -37.36 -35.72
N PRO A 13 -25.76 -36.34 -36.28
CA PRO A 13 -25.30 -34.96 -36.14
C PRO A 13 -25.23 -34.63 -34.65
N ILE A 14 -24.05 -34.20 -34.19
CA ILE A 14 -23.88 -33.76 -32.80
C ILE A 14 -24.64 -32.44 -32.69
N LEU A 15 -25.83 -32.49 -32.11
CA LEU A 15 -26.64 -31.31 -31.80
C LEU A 15 -25.95 -30.57 -30.65
N ILE A 16 -25.13 -29.57 -30.98
CA ILE A 16 -24.52 -28.68 -30.01
C ILE A 16 -25.60 -27.69 -29.59
N ASP A 17 -26.11 -27.84 -28.37
CA ASP A 17 -27.00 -26.83 -27.77
C ASP A 17 -26.17 -25.63 -27.29
N PRO A 18 -26.29 -24.46 -27.95
CA PRO A 18 -25.51 -23.27 -27.59
C PRO A 18 -25.90 -22.69 -26.22
N SER A 19 -27.07 -23.05 -25.67
CA SER A 19 -27.49 -22.60 -24.34
C SER A 19 -26.59 -23.15 -23.22
N LYS A 20 -26.09 -24.39 -23.37
CA LYS A 20 -25.21 -25.05 -22.39
C LYS A 20 -23.82 -24.43 -22.32
N LYS A 21 -23.34 -23.79 -23.40
CA LYS A 21 -22.06 -23.06 -23.42
C LYS A 21 -22.12 -21.76 -22.61
N LYS A 22 -23.29 -21.11 -22.57
CA LYS A 22 -23.50 -19.89 -21.77
C LYS A 22 -23.39 -20.18 -20.28
N GLY A 23 -23.93 -21.31 -19.82
CA GLY A 23 -23.82 -21.75 -18.42
C GLY A 23 -22.37 -21.95 -17.97
N ILE A 24 -21.55 -22.61 -18.79
CA ILE A 24 -20.11 -22.80 -18.51
C ILE A 24 -19.38 -21.46 -18.47
N ALA A 25 -19.65 -20.56 -19.42
CA ALA A 25 -19.03 -19.24 -19.43
C ALA A 25 -19.37 -18.43 -18.17
N VAL A 26 -20.64 -18.42 -17.75
CA VAL A 26 -21.08 -17.74 -16.52
C VAL A 26 -20.40 -18.34 -15.29
N PHE A 27 -20.27 -19.66 -15.21
CA PHE A 27 -19.60 -20.33 -14.09
C PHE A 27 -18.11 -19.98 -14.02
N LEU A 28 -17.41 -19.95 -15.16
CA LEU A 28 -16.01 -19.54 -15.22
C LEU A 28 -15.81 -18.07 -14.81
N VAL A 29 -16.75 -17.17 -15.19
CA VAL A 29 -16.73 -15.77 -14.74
C VAL A 29 -16.94 -15.67 -13.23
N LEU A 30 -17.89 -16.42 -12.66
CA LEU A 30 -18.10 -16.46 -11.21
C LEU A 30 -16.87 -16.95 -10.46
N ILE A 31 -16.21 -18.00 -10.95
CA ILE A 31 -14.95 -18.49 -10.38
C ILE A 31 -13.88 -17.41 -10.46
N ALA A 32 -13.74 -16.72 -11.61
CA ALA A 32 -12.76 -15.65 -11.76
C ALA A 32 -13.00 -14.50 -10.76
N VAL A 33 -14.26 -14.07 -10.59
CA VAL A 33 -14.64 -13.02 -9.62
C VAL A 33 -14.35 -13.47 -8.20
N LEU A 34 -14.75 -14.68 -7.82
CA LEU A 34 -14.46 -15.24 -6.50
C LEU A 34 -12.95 -15.34 -6.26
N THR A 35 -12.18 -15.76 -7.27
CA THR A 35 -10.72 -15.87 -7.17
C THR A 35 -10.07 -14.51 -6.94
N VAL A 36 -10.51 -13.47 -7.66
CA VAL A 36 -10.04 -12.09 -7.45
C VAL A 36 -10.40 -11.61 -6.04
N PHE A 37 -11.64 -11.87 -5.59
CA PHE A 37 -12.07 -11.50 -4.25
C PHE A 37 -11.31 -12.24 -3.15
N THR A 38 -11.02 -13.54 -3.31
CA THR A 38 -10.22 -14.29 -2.31
C THR A 38 -8.76 -13.85 -2.28
N LEU A 39 -8.19 -13.45 -3.42
CA LEU A 39 -6.78 -13.06 -3.50
C LEU A 39 -6.56 -11.59 -3.14
N LYS A 40 -7.53 -10.70 -3.38
CA LYS A 40 -7.36 -9.24 -3.23
C LYS A 40 -8.47 -8.54 -2.44
N GLY A 41 -9.48 -9.27 -1.97
CA GLY A 41 -10.60 -8.70 -1.22
C GLY A 41 -10.14 -8.00 0.04
N ASP A 42 -9.22 -8.61 0.79
CA ASP A 42 -8.66 -8.02 2.01
C ASP A 42 -7.93 -6.71 1.74
N ASP A 43 -7.08 -6.66 0.70
CA ASP A 43 -6.35 -5.45 0.33
C ASP A 43 -7.29 -4.34 -0.13
N MET A 44 -8.33 -4.70 -0.88
CA MET A 44 -9.36 -3.77 -1.31
C MET A 44 -10.13 -3.20 -0.10
N ILE A 45 -10.56 -4.05 0.83
CA ILE A 45 -11.25 -3.63 2.05
C ILE A 45 -10.34 -2.72 2.88
N LYS A 46 -9.09 -3.12 3.11
CA LYS A 46 -8.10 -2.29 3.83
C LYS A 46 -7.93 -0.94 3.17
N TYR A 47 -7.80 -0.88 1.85
CA TYR A 47 -7.68 0.38 1.13
C TYR A 47 -8.87 1.32 1.38
N TYR A 48 -10.10 0.80 1.31
CA TYR A 48 -11.31 1.60 1.58
C TYR A 48 -11.39 2.05 3.05
N VAL A 49 -11.10 1.15 3.99
CA VAL A 49 -11.10 1.45 5.42
C VAL A 49 -10.04 2.49 5.76
N ASP A 50 -8.82 2.33 5.26
CA ASP A 50 -7.72 3.26 5.49
C ASP A 50 -8.01 4.63 4.88
N SER A 51 -8.61 4.67 3.68
CA SER A 51 -9.04 5.94 3.07
C SER A 51 -10.08 6.64 3.93
N HIS A 52 -11.12 5.93 4.35
CA HIS A 52 -12.16 6.50 5.19
C HIS A 52 -11.60 6.98 6.53
N ASN A 53 -10.76 6.17 7.17
CA ASN A 53 -10.11 6.53 8.43
C ASN A 53 -9.23 7.78 8.27
N ARG A 54 -8.48 7.90 7.16
CA ARG A 54 -7.73 9.13 6.87
C ARG A 54 -8.66 10.33 6.75
N ASP A 55 -9.75 10.23 5.99
CA ASP A 55 -10.67 11.34 5.78
C ASP A 55 -11.33 11.81 7.09
N VAL A 56 -11.66 10.87 7.96
CA VAL A 56 -12.27 11.15 9.28
C VAL A 56 -11.24 11.76 10.25
N LEU A 57 -10.01 11.24 10.28
CA LEU A 57 -8.98 11.67 11.23
C LEU A 57 -8.29 12.96 10.79
N HIS A 58 -8.18 13.21 9.48
CA HIS A 58 -7.42 14.32 8.90
C HIS A 58 -7.68 15.67 9.56
N PRO A 59 -8.94 16.16 9.73
CA PRO A 59 -9.16 17.49 10.30
C PRO A 59 -8.64 17.61 11.75
N GLN A 60 -8.82 16.56 12.55
CA GLN A 60 -8.34 16.54 13.94
C GLN A 60 -6.81 16.46 13.99
N MET A 61 -6.21 15.62 13.14
CA MET A 61 -4.76 15.47 13.07
C MET A 61 -4.09 16.74 12.55
N ALA A 62 -4.70 17.45 11.60
CA ALA A 62 -4.24 18.75 11.14
C ALA A 62 -4.25 19.80 12.26
N GLN A 63 -5.33 19.83 13.06
CA GLN A 63 -5.42 20.73 14.20
C GLN A 63 -4.37 20.41 15.28
N LEU A 64 -4.16 19.13 15.61
CA LEU A 64 -3.17 18.69 16.59
C LEU A 64 -1.74 18.93 16.08
N ALA A 65 -1.49 18.74 14.79
CA ALA A 65 -0.21 19.05 14.16
C ALA A 65 0.09 20.56 14.19
N ALA A 66 -0.92 21.41 13.97
CA ALA A 66 -0.81 22.86 14.12
C ALA A 66 -0.50 23.29 15.58
N GLN A 67 -0.87 22.47 16.56
CA GLN A 67 -0.47 22.63 17.97
C GLN A 67 0.93 22.07 18.29
N GLY A 68 1.64 21.52 17.30
CA GLY A 68 2.96 20.93 17.47
C GLY A 68 2.97 19.56 18.16
N LYS A 69 1.84 18.84 18.19
CA LYS A 69 1.80 17.47 18.73
C LYS A 69 2.56 16.53 17.79
N SER A 70 3.67 15.96 18.26
CA SER A 70 4.61 15.20 17.43
C SER A 70 3.96 14.04 16.67
N ASP A 71 3.10 13.26 17.33
CA ASP A 71 2.44 12.12 16.67
C ASP A 71 1.47 12.57 15.58
N ALA A 72 0.84 13.73 15.76
CA ALA A 72 -0.04 14.30 14.76
C ALA A 72 0.74 14.84 13.55
N VAL A 73 1.88 15.49 13.80
CA VAL A 73 2.79 15.93 12.74
C VAL A 73 3.29 14.75 11.92
N VAL A 74 3.72 13.67 12.58
CA VAL A 74 4.12 12.42 11.94
C VAL A 74 2.98 11.84 11.10
N TRP A 75 1.78 11.73 11.67
CA TRP A 75 0.64 11.20 10.96
C TRP A 75 0.32 12.02 9.71
N MET A 76 0.33 13.35 9.80
CA MET A 76 0.12 14.26 8.67
C MET A 76 1.21 14.08 7.62
N MET A 77 2.48 14.00 8.02
CA MET A 77 3.60 13.74 7.09
C MET A 77 3.47 12.42 6.34
N LEU A 78 2.87 11.39 6.93
CA LEU A 78 2.70 10.07 6.32
C LEU A 78 1.44 9.97 5.45
N ASN A 79 0.36 10.64 5.85
CA ASN A 79 -0.98 10.44 5.29
C ASN A 79 -1.47 11.59 4.39
N ASP A 80 -0.84 12.77 4.47
CA ASP A 80 -1.21 13.95 3.68
C ASP A 80 -0.03 14.42 2.80
N PRO A 81 -0.08 14.15 1.48
CA PRO A 81 0.93 14.62 0.54
C PRO A 81 1.06 16.14 0.47
N ALA A 82 -0.04 16.89 0.67
CA ALA A 82 -0.01 18.35 0.67
C ALA A 82 0.68 18.90 1.92
N PHE A 83 0.57 18.19 3.05
CA PHE A 83 1.29 18.52 4.26
C PHE A 83 2.80 18.19 4.15
N ARG A 84 3.18 17.20 3.34
CA ARG A 84 4.59 16.82 3.11
C ARG A 84 5.28 17.78 2.13
N SER A 85 5.34 19.05 2.49
CA SER A 85 6.04 20.10 1.77
C SER A 85 7.24 20.62 2.55
N ASP A 86 8.20 21.22 1.83
CA ASP A 86 9.40 21.83 2.44
C ASP A 86 9.06 22.85 3.54
N SER A 87 7.93 23.57 3.39
CA SER A 87 7.45 24.55 4.37
C SER A 87 7.10 23.94 5.72
N ASN A 88 6.74 22.65 5.77
CA ASN A 88 6.30 21.97 6.99
C ASN A 88 7.43 21.13 7.63
N PHE A 89 8.62 21.09 7.04
CA PHE A 89 9.76 20.38 7.62
C PHE A 89 10.27 21.01 8.91
N GLU A 90 10.09 22.32 9.12
CA GLU A 90 10.40 22.96 10.41
C GLU A 90 9.46 22.47 11.53
N ILE A 91 8.20 22.16 11.20
CA ILE A 91 7.25 21.57 12.17
C ILE A 91 7.69 20.15 12.53
N LEU A 92 8.12 19.37 11.53
CA LEU A 92 8.66 18.02 11.74
C LEU A 92 9.97 18.04 12.54
N LYS A 93 10.85 19.02 12.29
CA LYS A 93 12.05 19.26 13.09
C LYS A 93 11.69 19.56 14.55
N ALA A 94 10.75 20.46 14.79
CA ALA A 94 10.30 20.77 16.15
C ALA A 94 9.76 19.51 16.85
N ALA A 95 8.98 18.68 16.15
CA ALA A 95 8.51 17.39 16.66
C ALA A 95 9.64 16.38 16.92
N ALA A 96 10.71 16.39 16.13
CA ALA A 96 11.90 15.57 16.38
C ALA A 96 12.64 16.06 17.65
N GLU A 97 12.71 17.36 17.86
CA GLU A 97 13.35 17.95 19.04
C GLU A 97 12.60 17.73 20.34
N THR A 98 11.29 17.43 20.30
CA THR A 98 10.53 17.04 21.52
C THR A 98 10.84 15.62 21.98
N GLY A 99 11.74 14.88 21.31
CA GLY A 99 12.10 13.52 21.70
C GLY A 99 11.32 12.43 20.97
N ASN A 100 10.45 12.77 20.01
CA ASN A 100 9.66 11.76 19.32
C ASN A 100 10.52 10.98 18.31
N PRO A 101 10.73 9.67 18.51
CA PRO A 101 11.72 8.91 17.74
C PRO A 101 11.31 8.72 16.27
N GLN A 102 10.02 8.60 16.00
CA GLN A 102 9.51 8.52 14.64
C GLN A 102 9.68 9.85 13.89
N SER A 103 9.48 10.99 14.57
CA SER A 103 9.74 12.32 14.01
C SER A 103 11.22 12.50 13.67
N MET A 104 12.13 12.07 14.56
CA MET A 104 13.57 12.09 14.31
C MET A 104 13.93 11.27 13.07
N PHE A 105 13.38 10.06 12.95
CA PHE A 105 13.60 9.21 11.78
C PHE A 105 13.11 9.88 10.49
N LEU A 106 11.88 10.42 10.49
CA LEU A 106 11.34 11.12 9.31
C LEU A 106 12.16 12.37 8.96
N TYR A 107 12.57 13.16 9.96
CA TYR A 107 13.38 14.35 9.74
C TYR A 107 14.78 14.00 9.22
N SER A 108 15.36 12.88 9.66
CA SER A 108 16.63 12.40 9.10
C SER A 108 16.53 12.15 7.59
N ASN A 109 15.41 11.61 7.11
CA ASN A 109 15.17 11.39 5.68
C ASN A 109 15.00 12.70 4.91
N VAL A 110 14.35 13.69 5.53
CA VAL A 110 14.29 15.07 4.99
C VAL A 110 15.68 15.66 4.85
N LEU A 111 16.55 15.52 5.86
CA LEU A 111 17.92 16.02 5.81
C LEU A 111 18.75 15.33 4.71
N LYS A 112 18.58 14.02 4.49
CA LYS A 112 19.19 13.31 3.35
C LYS A 112 18.73 13.88 2.01
N TYR A 113 17.43 14.16 1.88
CA TYR A 113 16.89 14.80 0.68
C TYR A 113 17.53 16.18 0.44
N GLN A 114 17.74 16.95 1.51
CA GLN A 114 18.44 18.24 1.51
C GLN A 114 19.97 18.15 1.41
N LYS A 115 20.54 16.95 1.23
CA LYS A 115 21.99 16.69 1.15
C LYS A 115 22.78 17.06 2.43
N ASN A 116 22.10 17.12 3.57
CA ASN A 116 22.73 17.25 4.87
C ASN A 116 22.95 15.87 5.51
N GLU A 117 23.98 15.16 5.06
CA GLU A 117 24.29 13.79 5.52
C GLU A 117 24.65 13.74 6.99
N GLN A 118 25.39 14.74 7.49
CA GLN A 118 25.80 14.79 8.90
C GLN A 118 24.59 14.94 9.82
N GLY A 119 23.71 15.90 9.54
CA GLY A 119 22.49 16.08 10.32
C GLY A 119 21.58 14.86 10.20
N ALA A 120 21.44 14.28 9.01
CA ALA A 120 20.67 13.06 8.84
C ALA A 120 21.18 11.91 9.71
N ALA A 121 22.50 11.69 9.74
CA ALA A 121 23.11 10.65 10.57
C ALA A 121 22.86 10.89 12.07
N GLU A 122 22.91 12.15 12.51
CA GLU A 122 22.65 12.51 13.91
C GLU A 122 21.22 12.18 14.34
N TYR A 123 20.20 12.62 13.59
CA TYR A 123 18.81 12.30 13.93
C TYR A 123 18.49 10.81 13.78
N MET A 124 19.10 10.13 12.81
CA MET A 124 18.98 8.67 12.66
C MET A 124 19.52 7.94 13.90
N ALA A 125 20.69 8.35 14.39
CA ALA A 125 21.29 7.79 15.61
C ALA A 125 20.44 8.07 16.85
N ARG A 126 19.90 9.29 16.99
CA ARG A 126 18.96 9.63 18.08
C ARG A 126 17.71 8.75 18.05
N ALA A 127 17.07 8.61 16.88
CA ALA A 127 15.91 7.74 16.72
C ALA A 127 16.20 6.28 17.08
N ALA A 128 17.37 5.77 16.69
CA ALA A 128 17.80 4.41 17.01
C ALA A 128 18.12 4.23 18.51
N ALA A 129 18.71 5.24 19.16
CA ALA A 129 18.99 5.22 20.59
C ALA A 129 17.70 5.16 21.43
N GLU A 130 16.64 5.82 20.97
CA GLU A 130 15.28 5.72 21.52
C GLU A 130 14.56 4.41 21.13
N GLY A 131 15.23 3.52 20.38
CA GLY A 131 14.70 2.20 20.02
C GLY A 131 13.75 2.18 18.82
N TYR A 132 13.74 3.20 17.97
CA TYR A 132 12.89 3.19 16.77
C TYR A 132 13.32 2.07 15.80
N PRO A 133 12.46 1.07 15.52
CA PRO A 133 12.87 -0.14 14.80
C PRO A 133 13.48 0.12 13.42
N ASP A 134 12.89 1.03 12.63
CA ASP A 134 13.41 1.32 11.29
C ASP A 134 14.76 2.03 11.33
N ALA A 135 15.00 2.87 12.34
CA ALA A 135 16.29 3.55 12.52
C ALA A 135 17.38 2.55 12.96
N VAL A 136 17.06 1.67 13.91
CA VAL A 136 17.96 0.58 14.32
C VAL A 136 18.30 -0.34 13.13
N LEU A 137 17.29 -0.67 12.33
CA LEU A 137 17.48 -1.48 11.12
C LEU A 137 18.33 -0.75 10.07
N ALA A 138 18.12 0.54 9.87
CA ALA A 138 18.90 1.33 8.92
C ALA A 138 20.38 1.38 9.31
N LEU A 139 20.69 1.68 10.58
CA LEU A 139 22.07 1.75 11.05
C LEU A 139 22.76 0.38 11.08
N SER A 140 22.04 -0.69 11.39
CA SER A 140 22.62 -2.04 11.36
C SER A 140 23.01 -2.47 9.93
N LYS A 141 22.22 -2.10 8.91
CA LYS A 141 22.57 -2.34 7.50
C LYS A 141 23.79 -1.55 7.07
N ASP A 142 23.92 -0.30 7.52
CA ASP A 142 25.08 0.53 7.19
C ASP A 142 26.35 0.02 7.90
N ALA A 143 26.24 -0.53 9.10
CA ALA A 143 27.37 -1.16 9.81
C ALA A 143 27.90 -2.46 9.15
N LEU A 144 27.12 -3.06 8.22
CA LEU A 144 27.49 -4.28 7.51
C LEU A 144 28.11 -4.01 6.11
N ARG A 145 28.25 -2.74 5.71
CA ARG A 145 28.85 -2.33 4.44
C ARG A 145 30.29 -1.90 4.62
#